data_AF-A0A932C0D3-F1
#
_entry.id   AF-A0A932C0D3-F1
#
_cell.length_a   1.000
_cell.length_b   1.000
_cell.length_c   1.000
_cell.angle_alpha   90.00
_cell.angle_beta   90.00
_cell.angle_gamma   90.00
#
_symmetry.space_group_name_H-M   'P 1'
#
loop_
_entity.id
_entity.type
_entity.pdbx_description
1 polymer ?
#
loop_
_entity_poly.entity_id
_entity_poly.type
_entity_poly.pdbx_seq_one_letter_code
_entity_poly.pdbx_strand_id
1 'polypeptide(L)'
;MSTTNSESLERLAKPIYFVGLLLILTPLADFITSVWPLQPREIRWRFASVALLGGFLFTPLLGSTLALFLATVLEHRGTQRLMAIFNILVSVILVAMLIGLSFDTLQLRKAVPPDAQTAFRTSAVRAAFKHGSVALAALWLGVVGLRMAAKASRDEARRERPRMTGPVVVTGTGQS
;
A
#
# COMPACT_ATOMS: atom_id res chain seq x y z
N MET A 1 -16.71 -10.99 -24.77
CA MET A 1 -15.32 -10.80 -24.30
C MET A 1 -14.74 -12.20 -24.10
N SER A 2 -13.70 -12.55 -24.84
CA SER A 2 -13.28 -13.94 -25.09
C SER A 2 -12.76 -14.64 -23.84
N THR A 3 -13.28 -15.83 -23.53
CA THR A 3 -12.89 -16.70 -22.40
C THR A 3 -11.41 -17.10 -22.43
N THR A 4 -10.75 -17.05 -23.58
CA THR A 4 -9.31 -17.35 -23.71
C THR A 4 -8.38 -16.34 -23.04
N ASN A 5 -8.82 -15.09 -22.83
CA ASN A 5 -7.96 -14.05 -22.24
C ASN A 5 -7.82 -14.22 -20.71
N SER A 6 -8.85 -14.68 -20.01
CA SER A 6 -8.80 -14.88 -18.56
C SER A 6 -7.89 -16.04 -18.16
N GLU A 7 -7.92 -17.14 -18.91
CA GLU A 7 -7.08 -18.31 -18.63
C GLU A 7 -5.59 -17.99 -18.75
N SER A 8 -5.21 -17.19 -19.76
CA SER A 8 -3.82 -16.73 -19.93
C SER A 8 -3.37 -15.83 -18.76
N LEU A 9 -4.24 -14.94 -18.30
CA LEU A 9 -3.95 -14.05 -17.15
C LEU A 9 -3.82 -14.82 -15.84
N GLU A 10 -4.67 -15.82 -15.60
CA GLU A 10 -4.59 -16.69 -14.42
C GLU A 10 -3.28 -17.46 -14.35
N ARG A 11 -2.80 -17.98 -15.49
CA ARG A 11 -1.49 -18.65 -15.57
C ARG A 11 -0.33 -17.71 -15.24
N LEU A 12 -0.44 -16.44 -15.62
CA LEU A 12 0.56 -15.40 -15.32
C LEU A 12 0.42 -14.80 -13.91
N ALA A 13 -0.68 -15.07 -13.19
CA ALA A 13 -0.95 -14.46 -11.90
C ALA A 13 0.15 -14.75 -10.86
N LYS A 14 0.50 -16.02 -10.71
CA LYS A 14 1.51 -16.48 -9.74
C LYS A 14 2.88 -15.83 -9.94
N PRO A 15 3.49 -15.86 -11.15
CA PRO A 15 4.78 -15.22 -11.35
C PRO A 15 4.72 -13.69 -11.16
N ILE A 16 3.63 -13.02 -11.55
CA ILE A 16 3.48 -11.58 -11.35
C ILE A 16 3.37 -11.24 -9.85
N TYR A 17 2.63 -12.01 -9.06
CA TYR A 17 2.60 -11.84 -7.61
C TYR A 17 3.97 -12.07 -6.98
N PHE A 18 4.70 -13.09 -7.45
CA PHE A 18 6.05 -13.34 -6.97
C PHE A 18 7.00 -12.18 -7.27
N VAL A 19 6.95 -11.62 -8.47
CA VAL A 19 7.69 -10.40 -8.83
C VAL A 19 7.27 -9.21 -7.95
N GLY A 20 5.96 -9.00 -7.76
CA GLY A 20 5.46 -7.96 -6.87
C GLY A 20 5.97 -8.10 -5.43
N LEU A 21 6.05 -9.33 -4.93
CA LEU A 21 6.61 -9.65 -3.61
C LEU A 21 8.12 -9.35 -3.55
N LEU A 22 8.89 -9.76 -4.55
CA LEU A 22 10.33 -9.47 -4.62
C LEU A 22 10.62 -7.96 -4.66
N LEU A 23 9.82 -7.20 -5.41
CA LEU A 23 9.91 -5.74 -5.46
C LEU A 23 9.65 -5.07 -4.09
N ILE A 24 8.96 -5.75 -3.17
CA ILE A 24 8.76 -5.28 -1.80
C ILE A 24 9.88 -5.77 -0.87
N LEU A 25 10.19 -7.06 -0.90
CA LEU A 25 11.07 -7.69 0.09
C LEU A 25 12.55 -7.35 -0.10
N THR A 26 13.05 -7.32 -1.34
CA THR A 26 14.47 -7.04 -1.61
C THR A 26 14.92 -5.68 -1.08
N PRO A 27 14.29 -4.54 -1.45
CA PRO A 27 14.71 -3.23 -0.92
C PRO A 27 14.51 -3.10 0.59
N LEU A 28 13.57 -3.85 1.19
CA LEU A 28 13.39 -3.88 2.64
C LEU A 28 14.55 -4.59 3.33
N ALA A 29 15.01 -5.72 2.80
CA ALA A 29 16.18 -6.44 3.30
C ALA A 29 17.45 -5.58 3.15
N ASP A 30 17.63 -4.92 2.00
CA ASP A 30 18.75 -4.00 1.76
C ASP A 30 18.75 -2.84 2.75
N PHE A 31 17.57 -2.27 3.04
CA PHE A 31 17.44 -1.22 4.04
C PHE A 31 17.82 -1.71 5.44
N ILE A 32 17.27 -2.85 5.89
CA ILE A 32 17.53 -3.42 7.22
C ILE A 32 19.03 -3.67 7.44
N THR A 33 19.69 -4.25 6.44
CA THR A 33 21.14 -4.52 6.48
C THR A 33 21.96 -3.24 6.45
N SER A 34 21.49 -2.19 5.77
CA SER A 34 22.18 -0.89 5.68
C SER A 34 22.14 -0.07 6.96
N VAL A 35 21.12 -0.27 7.83
CA VAL A 35 20.97 0.48 9.08
C VAL A 35 21.47 -0.27 10.32
N TRP A 36 22.02 -1.47 10.14
CA TRP A 36 22.57 -2.30 11.21
C TRP A 36 23.97 -1.81 11.63
N PRO A 37 24.30 -1.71 12.94
CA PRO A 37 23.48 -2.05 14.10
C PRO A 37 22.43 -0.97 14.45
N LEU A 38 21.28 -1.40 14.98
CA LEU A 38 20.16 -0.53 15.32
C LEU A 38 20.50 0.37 16.53
N GLN A 39 20.47 1.70 16.33
CA GLN A 39 20.75 2.69 17.38
C GLN A 39 19.60 3.70 17.55
N PRO A 40 18.38 3.27 17.93
CA PRO A 40 17.20 4.15 17.99
C PRO A 40 17.30 5.28 19.02
N ARG A 41 18.24 5.19 19.98
CA ARG A 41 18.52 6.24 20.96
C ARG A 41 19.38 7.37 20.41
N GLU A 42 20.12 7.12 19.33
CA GLU A 42 20.98 8.14 18.71
C GLU A 42 20.22 8.93 17.65
N ILE A 43 20.14 10.25 17.83
CA ILE A 43 19.42 11.16 16.93
C ILE A 43 20.00 11.09 15.50
N ARG A 44 21.33 10.98 15.39
CA ARG A 44 22.03 10.86 14.09
C ARG A 44 21.60 9.62 13.33
N TRP A 45 21.51 8.47 14.01
CA TRP A 45 21.06 7.22 13.42
C TRP A 45 19.61 7.31 12.94
N ARG A 46 18.71 7.86 13.75
CA ARG A 46 17.29 8.02 13.37
C ARG A 46 17.14 8.88 12.11
N PHE A 47 17.77 10.05 12.09
CA PHE A 47 17.75 10.95 10.94
C PHE A 47 18.32 10.29 9.68
N ALA A 48 19.51 9.69 9.79
CA ALA A 48 20.19 9.05 8.66
C ALA A 48 19.37 7.87 8.11
N SER A 49 18.81 7.04 9.00
CA SER A 49 18.00 5.88 8.62
C SER A 49 16.72 6.29 7.90
N VAL A 50 16.00 7.29 8.40
CA VAL A 50 14.79 7.79 7.71
C VAL A 50 15.17 8.41 6.37
N ALA A 51 16.22 9.23 6.30
CA ALA A 51 16.67 9.79 5.03
C ALA A 51 17.06 8.71 4.01
N LEU A 52 17.74 7.66 4.47
CA LEU A 52 18.13 6.50 3.67
C LEU A 52 16.93 5.69 3.18
N LEU A 53 15.94 5.44 4.04
CA LEU A 53 14.71 4.71 3.70
C LEU A 53 14.02 5.31 2.48
N GLY A 54 14.03 6.64 2.34
CA GLY A 54 13.47 7.33 1.17
C GLY A 54 14.07 6.91 -0.17
N GLY A 55 15.28 6.34 -0.18
CA GLY A 55 15.89 5.73 -1.37
C GLY A 55 15.23 4.42 -1.81
N PHE A 56 14.58 3.71 -0.89
CA PHE A 56 14.05 2.36 -1.09
C PHE A 56 12.54 2.33 -1.34
N LEU A 57 11.79 3.39 -1.00
CA LEU A 57 10.32 3.36 -0.94
C LEU A 57 9.58 3.20 -2.27
N PHE A 58 10.15 3.64 -3.40
CA PHE A 58 9.45 3.60 -4.68
C PHE A 58 9.28 2.17 -5.21
N THR A 59 10.25 1.29 -4.98
CA THR A 59 10.22 -0.10 -5.47
C THR A 59 9.13 -0.93 -4.78
N PRO A 60 8.97 -0.90 -3.44
CA PRO A 60 7.84 -1.52 -2.76
C PRO A 60 6.49 -0.95 -3.18
N LEU A 61 6.39 0.37 -3.39
CA LEU A 61 5.15 1.00 -3.87
C LEU A 61 4.76 0.45 -5.25
N LEU A 62 5.74 0.25 -6.14
CA LEU A 62 5.52 -0.38 -7.45
C LEU A 62 5.06 -1.83 -7.29
N GLY A 63 5.73 -2.61 -6.44
CA GLY A 63 5.35 -3.99 -6.13
C GLY A 63 3.93 -4.11 -5.58
N SER A 64 3.55 -3.23 -4.66
CA SER A 64 2.19 -3.21 -4.09
C SER A 64 1.14 -2.76 -5.10
N THR A 65 1.48 -1.82 -5.99
CA THR A 65 0.59 -1.36 -7.07
C THR A 65 0.32 -2.51 -8.04
N LEU A 66 1.37 -3.23 -8.45
CA LEU A 66 1.26 -4.39 -9.33
C LEU A 66 0.40 -5.50 -8.72
N ALA A 67 0.65 -5.83 -7.44
CA ALA A 67 -0.13 -6.85 -6.73
C ALA A 67 -1.61 -6.45 -6.57
N LEU A 68 -1.89 -5.19 -6.23
CA LEU A 68 -3.26 -4.69 -6.10
C LEU A 68 -3.99 -4.63 -7.45
N PHE A 69 -3.29 -4.22 -8.50
CA PHE A 69 -3.81 -4.20 -9.87
C PHE A 69 -4.18 -5.62 -10.31
N LEU A 70 -3.28 -6.58 -10.15
CA LEU A 70 -3.55 -7.97 -10.53
C LEU A 70 -4.68 -8.59 -9.70
N ALA A 71 -4.72 -8.32 -8.40
CA ALA A 71 -5.81 -8.76 -7.53
C ALA A 71 -7.16 -8.18 -7.95
N THR A 72 -7.16 -6.97 -8.50
CA THR A 72 -8.36 -6.33 -9.04
C THR A 72 -8.81 -6.98 -10.33
N VAL A 73 -7.88 -7.24 -11.27
CA VAL A 73 -8.19 -7.85 -12.57
C VAL A 73 -8.70 -9.29 -12.43
N LEU A 74 -8.13 -10.06 -11.50
CA LEU A 74 -8.51 -11.45 -11.25
C LEU A 74 -9.59 -11.62 -10.17
N GLU A 75 -10.16 -10.50 -9.68
CA GLU A 75 -11.16 -10.49 -8.61
C GLU A 75 -10.74 -11.25 -7.33
N HIS A 76 -9.44 -11.29 -7.02
CA HIS A 76 -8.89 -11.89 -5.81
C HIS A 76 -9.14 -11.00 -4.57
N ARG A 77 -10.37 -11.03 -4.06
CA ARG A 77 -10.87 -10.15 -2.98
C ARG A 77 -10.01 -10.17 -1.72
N GLY A 78 -9.57 -11.36 -1.30
CA GLY A 78 -8.71 -11.54 -0.14
C GLY A 78 -7.39 -10.78 -0.31
N THR A 79 -6.72 -10.99 -1.44
CA THR A 79 -5.47 -10.32 -1.78
C THR A 79 -5.66 -8.81 -1.97
N GLN A 80 -6.75 -8.38 -2.61
CA GLN A 80 -7.08 -6.97 -2.79
C GLN A 80 -7.24 -6.27 -1.43
N ARG A 81 -8.01 -6.85 -0.50
CA ARG A 81 -8.20 -6.32 0.85
C ARG A 81 -6.89 -6.31 1.64
N LEU A 82 -6.10 -7.37 1.57
CA LEU A 82 -4.80 -7.46 2.22
C LEU A 82 -3.86 -6.36 1.74
N MET A 83 -3.71 -6.20 0.42
CA MET A 83 -2.86 -5.16 -0.17
C MET A 83 -3.37 -3.76 0.15
N ALA A 84 -4.68 -3.55 0.21
CA ALA A 84 -5.26 -2.26 0.57
C ALA A 84 -4.96 -1.89 2.03
N ILE A 85 -5.12 -2.82 2.97
CA ILE A 85 -4.78 -2.64 4.39
C ILE A 85 -3.27 -2.40 4.53
N PHE A 86 -2.45 -3.20 3.86
CA PHE A 86 -0.99 -3.04 3.86
C PHE A 86 -0.57 -1.63 3.44
N ASN A 87 -1.12 -1.10 2.34
CA ASN A 87 -0.82 0.25 1.87
C ASN A 87 -1.24 1.35 2.87
N ILE A 88 -2.39 1.20 3.55
CA ILE A 88 -2.80 2.13 4.61
C ILE A 88 -1.82 2.10 5.78
N LEU A 89 -1.43 0.90 6.23
CA LEU A 89 -0.46 0.75 7.33
C LEU A 89 0.90 1.38 6.97
N VAL A 90 1.39 1.13 5.76
CA VAL A 90 2.62 1.77 5.25
C VAL A 90 2.49 3.29 5.27
N SER A 91 1.36 3.83 4.79
CA SER A 91 1.12 5.28 4.81
C SER A 91 1.17 5.86 6.23
N VAL A 92 0.49 5.22 7.20
CA VAL A 92 0.48 5.65 8.61
C VAL A 92 1.89 5.63 9.20
N ILE A 93 2.67 4.56 8.94
CA ILE A 93 4.07 4.45 9.39
C ILE A 93 4.93 5.57 8.80
N LEU A 94 4.79 5.87 7.50
CA LEU A 94 5.55 6.92 6.84
C LEU A 94 5.19 8.31 7.37
N VAL A 95 3.91 8.57 7.68
CA VAL A 95 3.49 9.82 8.34
C VAL A 95 4.11 9.95 9.73
N ALA A 96 4.10 8.87 10.53
CA ALA A 96 4.76 8.88 11.84
C ALA A 96 6.28 9.14 11.72
N MET A 97 6.94 8.56 10.73
CA MET A 97 8.36 8.81 10.44
C MET A 97 8.63 10.26 10.01
N LEU A 98 7.75 10.88 9.22
CA LEU A 98 7.85 12.30 8.84
C LEU A 98 7.77 13.24 10.05
N ILE A 99 6.87 12.93 10.99
CA ILE A 99 6.77 13.67 12.25
C ILE A 99 8.08 13.52 13.04
N GLY A 100 8.60 12.29 13.19
CA GLY A 100 9.88 12.02 13.84
C GLY A 100 11.06 12.75 13.17
N LEU A 101 11.15 12.70 11.83
CA LEU A 101 12.16 13.39 11.05
C LEU A 101 12.14 14.90 11.29
N SER A 102 10.95 15.48 11.45
CA SER A 102 10.80 16.91 11.73
C SER A 102 11.40 17.28 13.08
N PHE A 103 11.17 16.46 14.11
CA PHE A 103 11.79 16.64 15.43
C PHE A 103 13.32 16.44 15.38
N ASP A 104 13.79 15.40 14.72
CA ASP A 104 15.22 15.12 14.59
C ASP A 104 15.93 16.24 13.82
N THR A 105 15.29 16.81 12.80
CA THR A 105 15.83 17.93 12.03
C THR A 105 16.05 19.17 12.90
N LEU A 106 15.08 19.49 13.77
CA LEU A 106 15.17 20.62 14.69
C LEU A 106 16.25 20.43 15.76
N GLN A 107 16.40 19.20 16.28
CA GLN A 107 17.41 18.86 17.28
C GLN A 107 18.82 18.89 16.68
N LEU A 108 19.02 18.27 15.52
CA LEU A 108 20.33 18.17 14.86
C LEU A 108 20.82 19.50 14.30
N ARG A 109 19.92 20.42 13.89
CA ARG A 109 20.32 21.71 13.29
C ARG A 109 21.38 22.46 14.11
N LYS A 110 21.34 22.38 15.43
CA LYS A 110 22.32 23.05 16.33
C LYS A 110 23.66 22.33 16.41
N ALA A 111 23.70 21.05 16.11
CA ALA A 111 24.89 20.20 16.18
C ALA A 111 25.60 20.03 14.82
N VAL A 112 25.02 20.54 13.72
CA VAL A 112 25.60 20.48 12.38
C VAL A 112 26.57 21.66 12.19
N PRO A 113 27.83 21.40 11.79
CA PRO A 113 28.79 22.44 11.44
C PRO A 113 28.25 23.42 10.39
N PRO A 114 28.64 24.71 10.43
CA PRO A 114 28.11 25.73 9.51
C PRO A 114 28.26 25.38 8.02
N ASP A 115 29.38 24.77 7.64
CA ASP A 115 29.72 24.29 6.30
C ASP A 115 28.83 23.14 5.81
N ALA A 116 28.29 22.32 6.72
CA ALA A 116 27.42 21.19 6.40
C ALA A 116 25.91 21.52 6.45
N GLN A 117 25.51 22.73 6.87
CA GLN A 117 24.09 23.07 7.06
C GLN A 117 23.25 22.98 5.79
N THR A 118 23.79 23.40 4.64
CA THR A 118 23.06 23.36 3.36
C THR A 118 22.78 21.92 2.95
N ALA A 119 23.80 21.05 3.01
CA ALA A 119 23.65 19.63 2.68
C ALA A 119 22.64 18.94 3.61
N PHE A 120 22.69 19.24 4.91
CA PHE A 120 21.74 18.74 5.89
C PHE A 120 20.29 19.14 5.57
N ARG A 121 20.03 20.43 5.30
CA ARG A 121 18.68 20.92 4.95
C ARG A 121 18.17 20.29 3.66
N THR A 122 18.99 20.22 2.62
CA THR A 122 18.63 19.60 1.34
C THR A 122 18.30 18.12 1.52
N SER A 123 19.06 17.40 2.34
CA SER A 123 18.78 16.00 2.69
C SER A 123 17.43 15.85 3.41
N ALA A 124 17.17 16.69 4.42
CA ALA A 124 15.92 16.67 5.16
C ALA A 124 14.70 16.96 4.27
N VAL A 125 14.78 17.97 3.40
CA VAL A 125 13.71 18.31 2.44
C VAL A 125 13.48 17.17 1.45
N ARG A 126 14.56 16.59 0.90
CA ARG A 126 14.47 15.46 -0.04
C ARG A 126 13.83 14.24 0.62
N ALA A 127 14.21 13.94 1.86
CA ALA A 127 13.60 12.87 2.64
C ALA A 127 12.12 13.15 2.85
N ALA A 128 11.76 14.35 3.32
CA ALA A 128 10.38 14.74 3.57
C ALA A 128 9.50 14.60 2.31
N PHE A 129 9.98 15.10 1.16
CA PHE A 129 9.28 14.99 -0.11
C PHE A 129 9.04 13.54 -0.51
N LYS A 130 10.09 12.70 -0.52
CA LYS A 130 9.99 11.29 -0.92
C LYS A 130 9.00 10.51 -0.04
N HIS A 131 9.09 10.66 1.28
CA HIS A 131 8.20 9.96 2.21
C HIS A 131 6.77 10.48 2.08
N GLY A 132 6.58 11.80 1.96
CA GLY A 132 5.28 12.42 1.78
C GLY A 132 4.57 11.92 0.51
N SER A 133 5.27 11.92 -0.62
CA SER A 133 4.72 11.42 -1.89
C SER A 133 4.32 9.94 -1.81
N VAL A 134 5.17 9.09 -1.24
CA VAL A 134 4.87 7.66 -1.09
C VAL A 134 3.73 7.42 -0.10
N ALA A 135 3.71 8.15 1.02
CA ALA A 135 2.63 8.05 2.01
C ALA A 135 1.26 8.41 1.40
N LEU A 136 1.21 9.48 0.59
CA LEU A 136 0.00 9.88 -0.12
C LEU A 136 -0.43 8.85 -1.16
N ALA A 137 0.51 8.34 -1.97
CA ALA A 137 0.23 7.32 -2.97
C ALA A 137 -0.27 6.01 -2.34
N ALA A 138 0.40 5.54 -1.28
CA ALA A 138 -0.02 4.36 -0.53
C ALA A 138 -1.40 4.56 0.11
N LEU A 139 -1.67 5.72 0.72
CA LEU A 139 -2.99 6.03 1.28
C LEU A 139 -4.08 5.96 0.19
N TRP A 140 -3.82 6.58 -0.96
CA TRP A 140 -4.75 6.58 -2.09
C TRP A 140 -5.04 5.17 -2.58
N LEU A 141 -4.00 4.37 -2.85
CA LEU A 141 -4.12 2.97 -3.28
C LEU A 141 -4.89 2.14 -2.25
N GLY A 142 -4.61 2.33 -0.97
CA GLY A 142 -5.28 1.65 0.12
C GLY A 142 -6.76 1.97 0.24
N VAL A 143 -7.11 3.27 0.21
CA VAL A 143 -8.52 3.72 0.28
C VAL A 143 -9.32 3.25 -0.94
N VAL A 144 -8.75 3.40 -2.14
CA VAL A 144 -9.41 2.94 -3.37
C VAL A 144 -9.57 1.42 -3.37
N GLY A 145 -8.52 0.67 -3.01
CA GLY A 145 -8.56 -0.79 -2.93
C GLY A 145 -9.62 -1.32 -1.95
N LEU A 146 -9.75 -0.70 -0.77
CA LEU A 146 -10.81 -1.06 0.20
C LEU A 146 -12.22 -0.76 -0.34
N ARG A 147 -12.42 0.38 -0.99
CA ARG A 147 -13.71 0.75 -1.59
C ARG A 147 -14.11 -0.24 -2.69
N MET A 148 -13.17 -0.67 -3.51
CA MET A 148 -13.40 -1.65 -4.56
C MET A 148 -13.75 -3.04 -3.99
N ALA A 149 -13.01 -3.51 -2.98
CA ALA A 149 -13.30 -4.76 -2.30
C ALA A 149 -14.70 -4.75 -1.62
N ALA A 150 -15.07 -3.61 -1.00
CA ALA A 150 -16.38 -3.44 -0.38
C ALA A 150 -17.53 -3.44 -1.39
N LYS A 151 -17.35 -2.80 -2.55
CA LYS A 151 -18.35 -2.79 -3.63
C LYS A 151 -18.59 -4.20 -4.17
N ALA A 152 -17.51 -4.93 -4.46
CA ALA A 152 -17.59 -6.30 -4.96
C ALA A 152 -18.33 -7.24 -3.98
N SER A 153 -18.11 -7.07 -2.67
CA SER A 153 -18.81 -7.83 -1.62
C SER A 153 -20.31 -7.54 -1.57
N ARG A 154 -20.71 -6.28 -1.80
CA ARG A 154 -22.12 -5.89 -1.86
C ARG A 154 -22.82 -6.44 -3.11
N ASP A 155 -22.12 -6.45 -4.25
CA ASP A 155 -22.65 -6.97 -5.50
C ASP A 155 -22.89 -8.48 -5.44
N GLU A 156 -22.01 -9.24 -4.78
CA GLU A 156 -22.24 -10.66 -4.47
C GLU A 156 -23.43 -10.87 -3.55
N ALA A 157 -23.50 -10.17 -2.41
CA ALA A 157 -24.62 -10.29 -1.48
C ALA A 157 -25.97 -9.93 -2.13
N ARG A 158 -25.98 -9.03 -3.12
CA ARG A 158 -27.18 -8.67 -3.89
C ARG A 158 -27.60 -9.77 -4.87
N ARG A 159 -26.64 -10.54 -5.43
CA ARG A 159 -26.92 -11.69 -6.30
C ARG A 159 -27.43 -12.90 -5.52
N GLU A 160 -26.89 -13.10 -4.31
CA GLU A 160 -27.28 -14.21 -3.43
C GLU A 160 -28.62 -14.00 -2.74
N ARG A 161 -29.07 -12.75 -2.55
CA ARG A 161 -30.45 -12.50 -2.10
C ARG A 161 -31.37 -13.23 -3.08
N PRO A 162 -32.07 -14.30 -2.63
CA PRO A 162 -32.98 -15.01 -3.50
C PRO A 162 -33.89 -13.97 -4.11
N ARG A 163 -34.06 -13.98 -5.44
CA ARG A 163 -35.25 -13.36 -6.03
C ARG A 163 -36.38 -14.04 -5.29
N MET A 164 -36.89 -13.42 -4.23
CA MET A 164 -38.15 -13.82 -3.65
C MET A 164 -39.06 -13.76 -4.85
N THR A 165 -39.39 -14.95 -5.32
CA THR A 165 -40.31 -15.22 -6.40
C THR A 165 -41.45 -14.24 -6.19
N GLY A 166 -41.78 -13.46 -7.22
CA GLY A 166 -42.77 -12.39 -7.13
C GLY A 166 -44.03 -12.84 -6.39
N PRO A 167 -44.85 -11.90 -5.88
CA PRO A 167 -46.00 -12.21 -5.04
C PRO A 167 -46.70 -13.45 -5.57
N VAL A 168 -46.78 -14.50 -4.74
CA VAL A 168 -47.50 -15.72 -5.10
C VAL A 168 -48.92 -15.28 -5.40
N VAL A 169 -49.24 -15.10 -6.69
CA VAL A 169 -50.59 -14.83 -7.12
C VAL A 169 -51.32 -16.14 -6.89
N VAL A 170 -51.95 -16.25 -5.72
CA VAL A 170 -52.96 -17.27 -5.47
C VAL A 170 -54.11 -16.88 -6.38
N THR A 171 -54.12 -17.42 -7.60
CA THR A 171 -55.31 -17.42 -8.45
C THR A 171 -56.38 -18.20 -7.70
N GLY A 172 -57.23 -17.47 -6.99
CA GLY A 172 -58.42 -18.02 -6.37
C GLY A 172 -59.33 -18.59 -7.47
N THR A 173 -59.26 -19.89 -7.66
CA THR A 173 -60.31 -20.67 -8.34
C THR A 173 -61.51 -20.72 -7.40
N GLY A 174 -62.28 -19.62 -7.39
CA GLY A 174 -63.64 -19.63 -6.87
C GLY A 174 -64.49 -20.54 -7.75
N GLN A 175 -64.76 -21.74 -7.24
CA GLN A 175 -65.79 -22.64 -7.73
C GLN A 175 -67.19 -22.19 -7.24
N SER A 176 -68.18 -22.63 -8.02
CA SER A 176 -69.65 -22.67 -7.83
C SER A 176 -70.42 -21.35 -7.94
#